data_AF-A0A3M3W6L8-F1
#
_entry.id   AF-A0A3M3W6L8-F1
#
_cell.length_a   1.000
_cell.length_b   1.000
_cell.length_c   1.000
_cell.angle_alpha   90.00
_cell.angle_beta   90.00
_cell.angle_gamma   90.00
#
_symmetry.space_group_name_H-M   'P 1'
#
loop_
_entity.id
_entity.type
_entity.pdbx_description
1 polymer ?
#
loop_
_entity_poly.entity_id
_entity_poly.type
_entity_poly.pdbx_seq_one_letter_code
_entity_poly.pdbx_strand_id
1 'polypeptide(L)' 'MRLMMAGIQTFGMHAVEGTVEMLEALIGHPLRTYEDFVREVVAEG' A
#
# COMPACT_ATOMS: atom_id res chain seq x y z
N MET A 1 -22.55 -6.07 -1.78
CA MET A 1 -21.21 -5.48 -2.00
C MET A 1 -20.33 -5.47 -0.75
N ARG A 2 -20.81 -5.10 0.45
CA ARG A 2 -20.01 -5.13 1.71
C ARG A 2 -19.36 -6.49 2.04
N LEU A 3 -20.04 -7.60 1.75
CA LEU A 3 -19.53 -8.96 2.00
C LEU A 3 -18.35 -9.35 1.08
N MET A 4 -18.28 -8.79 -0.12
CA MET A 4 -17.20 -9.06 -1.08
C MET A 4 -15.90 -8.34 -0.67
N MET A 5 -16.01 -7.11 -0.18
CA MET A 5 -14.86 -6.35 0.36
C MET A 5 -14.35 -6.98 1.67
N ALA A 6 -15.24 -7.45 2.55
CA ALA A 6 -14.83 -8.18 3.74
C ALA A 6 -14.07 -9.47 3.38
N GLY A 7 -14.53 -10.21 2.36
CA GLY A 7 -13.82 -11.38 1.84
C GLY A 7 -12.44 -11.05 1.26
N ILE A 8 -12.30 -9.94 0.53
CA ILE A 8 -11.01 -9.46 -0.01
C ILE A 8 -10.11 -8.88 1.10
N GLN A 9 -10.64 -8.38 2.21
CA GLN A 9 -9.82 -7.91 3.32
C GLN A 9 -9.36 -9.06 4.22
N THR A 10 -10.22 -10.07 4.42
CA THR A 10 -9.89 -11.25 5.23
C THR A 10 -9.05 -12.27 4.47
N PHE A 11 -9.40 -12.57 3.21
CA PHE A 11 -8.73 -13.55 2.33
C PHE A 11 -8.00 -12.88 1.16
N GLY A 12 -7.76 -11.57 1.21
CA GLY A 12 -7.03 -10.85 0.18
C GLY A 12 -5.62 -11.37 -0.03
N MET A 13 -4.95 -10.77 -1.00
CA MET A 13 -3.51 -10.95 -1.17
C MET A 13 -2.79 -10.36 0.05
N HIS A 14 -2.50 -11.23 1.01
CA HIS A 14 -1.50 -10.96 2.03
C HIS A 14 -0.14 -11.03 1.36
N ALA A 15 0.61 -9.94 1.47
CA ALA A 15 2.00 -9.93 1.06
C ALA A 15 2.77 -10.98 1.87
N VAL A 16 3.63 -11.73 1.20
CA VAL A 16 4.62 -12.55 1.91
C VAL A 16 5.69 -11.66 2.53
N GLU A 17 6.38 -12.14 3.55
CA GLU A 17 7.54 -11.44 4.11
C GLU A 17 8.55 -11.10 3.00
N GLY A 18 9.12 -9.89 3.01
CA GLY A 18 10.06 -9.44 1.98
C GLY A 18 9.42 -8.77 0.75
N THR A 19 8.08 -8.74 0.65
CA THR A 19 7.41 -8.16 -0.53
C THR A 19 7.66 -6.66 -0.67
N VAL A 20 7.72 -5.92 0.45
CA VAL A 20 7.95 -4.46 0.41
C VAL A 20 9.36 -4.18 -0.11
N GLU A 21 10.35 -4.87 0.44
CA GLU A 21 11.75 -4.76 0.09
C GLU A 21 11.99 -5.11 -1.38
N MET A 22 11.31 -6.16 -1.88
CA MET A 22 11.35 -6.52 -3.30
C MET A 22 10.79 -5.40 -4.18
N LEU A 23 9.66 -4.81 -3.80
CA LEU A 23 9.01 -3.75 -4.58
C LEU A 23 9.88 -2.49 -4.60
N GLU A 24 10.43 -2.08 -3.46
CA GLU A 24 11.33 -0.94 -3.35
C GLU A 24 12.60 -1.13 -4.19
N ALA A 25 13.17 -2.35 -4.20
CA ALA A 25 14.30 -2.69 -5.06
C ALA A 25 13.96 -2.62 -6.55
N LEU A 26 12.74 -3.02 -6.94
CA LEU A 26 12.28 -2.97 -8.33
C LEU A 26 12.06 -1.54 -8.82
N ILE A 27 11.41 -0.70 -8.01
CA ILE A 27 11.05 0.68 -8.39
C ILE A 27 12.18 1.68 -8.14
N GLY A 28 13.19 1.30 -7.35
CA GLY A 28 14.39 2.10 -7.10
C GLY A 28 14.19 3.26 -6.12
N HIS A 29 13.09 3.26 -5.37
CA HIS A 29 12.84 4.21 -4.29
C HIS A 29 11.94 3.58 -3.21
N PRO A 30 11.95 4.11 -1.98
CA PRO A 30 11.06 3.64 -0.92
C PRO A 30 9.58 3.81 -1.28
N LEU A 31 8.74 2.89 -0.85
CA LEU A 31 7.30 3.04 -0.93
C LEU A 31 6.85 4.05 0.12
N ARG A 32 6.06 5.05 -0.29
CA ARG A 32 5.44 5.99 0.65
C ARG A 32 4.16 5.41 1.23
N THR A 33 3.88 5.76 2.48
CA THR A 33 2.59 5.44 3.07
C THR A 33 1.49 6.31 2.45
N TYR A 34 0.24 5.83 2.54
CA TYR A 34 -0.89 6.65 2.11
C TYR A 34 -1.01 7.93 2.94
N GLU A 35 -0.70 7.87 4.23
CA GLU A 35 -0.71 9.04 5.11
C GLU A 35 0.30 10.10 4.67
N ASP A 36 1.53 9.70 4.37
CA ASP A 36 2.59 10.61 3.91
C ASP A 36 2.21 11.24 2.57
N PHE A 37 1.67 10.45 1.65
CA PHE A 37 1.14 10.96 0.38
C PHE A 37 0.05 12.03 0.57
N VAL A 38 -0.93 11.77 1.45
CA VAL A 38 -2.01 12.74 1.70
C VAL A 38 -1.45 14.03 2.30
N ARG A 39 -0.46 13.94 3.19
CA ARG A 39 0.20 15.12 3.76
C ARG A 39 0.94 15.94 2.71
N GLU A 40 1.69 15.30 1.82
CA GLU A 40 2.37 15.96 0.70
C GLU A 40 1.36 16.74 -0.15
N VAL A 41 0.30 16.07 -0.60
CA VAL A 41 -0.70 16.66 -1.50
C VAL A 41 -1.46 17.83 -0.85
N VAL A 42 -1.77 17.74 0.44
CA VAL A 42 -2.48 18.83 1.15
C VAL A 42 -1.55 20.01 1.44
N ALA A 43 -0.25 19.77 1.64
CA ALA A 43 0.73 20.85 1.84
C ALA A 43 1.06 21.62 0.55
N GLU A 44 0.83 21.01 -0.62
CA GLU A 44 1.05 21.61 -1.94
C GLU A 44 -0.18 22.36 -2.49
N GLY A 45 -1.33 22.30 -1.81
CA GLY A 45 -2.59 22.97 -2.21
C GLY A 45 -2.87 24.27 -1.47
#